data_AF-A0A9X0AW13-F1
#
_entry.id   AF-A0A9X0AW13-F1
#
_cell.length_a   1.000
_cell.length_b   1.000
_cell.length_c   1.000
_cell.angle_alpha   90.00
_cell.angle_beta   90.00
_cell.angle_gamma   90.00
#
_symmetry.space_group_name_H-M   'P 1'
#
loop_
_entity.id
_entity.type
_entity.pdbx_description
1 polymer ?
#
loop_
_entity_poly.entity_id
_entity_poly.type
_entity_poly.pdbx_seq_one_letter_code
_entity_poly.pdbx_strand_id
1 'polypeptide(L)'
;MEDETVKLKDEIVKLKDEIVKLKDEMKRREDSIEAFAGSNKRDFDTLTGERDTMFEMVRRFRAEPPPPGLSNQKFWRPMLGTEIKDGLRRVMREIRSWSQEVAKDISQFDLQGHDREVFFDEVSKIMILDESDQQEFPKCMQRQRRLLSNVLDALLNHHLFSTIYSNPFFFLGEELSQGLNDILSLGNAWNVDDAQYWRSDTLRLILPENNGVEESGVKSQTNELIHKAGIRGAIDFMRSPAKYIMNENPSALEKLQRTYTFAAEHSYKLWTQRSIMKVLDPSDSLGQPYNSQDRNMEAHNRVNLGSKKSPEGQPITMVTSPRIDAFGHRDSDIGAKTRWYFEVVYYKPVTVWFYLPRSGEPDYGTEAVEPRVVPPRVETSPEIAGERLLKGLDETTLPELVTPYLDALAEQLRPLIEGLRWQIAEFADERIEIQKLIGESRKKREALRSIG
;
A
#
# COMPACT_ATOMS: atom_id res chain seq x y z
N MET A 1 80.60 48.99 10.56
CA MET A 1 79.95 49.33 9.28
C MET A 1 80.20 48.26 8.21
N GLU A 2 81.43 47.76 7.99
CA GLU A 2 81.66 46.70 6.99
C GLU A 2 81.02 45.34 7.34
N ASP A 3 81.00 44.95 8.61
CA ASP A 3 80.49 43.63 9.04
C ASP A 3 78.95 43.48 8.88
N GLU A 4 78.20 44.55 9.14
CA GLU A 4 76.75 44.60 8.90
C GLU A 4 76.40 44.54 7.40
N THR A 5 77.24 45.14 6.55
CA THR A 5 77.01 45.09 5.10
C THR A 5 77.26 43.71 4.49
N VAL A 6 78.15 42.90 5.08
CA VAL A 6 78.35 41.51 4.65
C VAL A 6 77.16 40.64 5.06
N LYS A 7 76.69 40.79 6.30
CA LYS A 7 75.53 40.05 6.82
C LYS A 7 74.25 40.34 6.01
N LEU A 8 74.01 41.59 5.64
CA LEU A 8 72.89 41.98 4.79
C LEU A 8 73.00 41.41 3.37
N LYS A 9 74.21 41.28 2.82
CA LYS A 9 74.41 40.68 1.49
C LYS A 9 74.10 39.18 1.50
N ASP A 10 74.52 38.45 2.53
CA ASP A 10 74.22 37.03 2.67
C ASP A 10 72.71 36.80 2.85
N GLU A 11 72.04 37.66 3.61
CA GLU A 11 70.59 37.59 3.80
C GLU A 11 69.82 37.88 2.50
N ILE A 12 70.30 38.84 1.70
CA ILE A 12 69.75 39.12 0.36
C ILE A 12 69.93 37.92 -0.58
N VAL A 13 71.09 37.25 -0.54
CA VAL A 13 71.33 36.04 -1.36
C VAL A 13 70.38 34.92 -0.94
N LYS A 14 70.23 34.68 0.36
CA LYS A 14 69.32 33.66 0.90
C LYS A 14 67.86 33.94 0.51
N LEU A 15 67.41 35.18 0.60
CA LEU A 15 66.06 35.58 0.19
C LEU A 15 65.85 35.43 -1.32
N LYS A 16 66.87 35.68 -2.15
CA LYS A 16 66.79 35.45 -3.60
C LYS A 16 66.62 33.98 -3.93
N ASP A 17 67.37 33.09 -3.28
CA ASP A 17 67.25 31.64 -3.48
C ASP A 17 65.87 31.13 -3.05
N GLU A 18 65.34 31.66 -1.95
CA GLU A 18 64.00 31.31 -1.45
C GLU A 18 62.89 31.80 -2.39
N ILE A 19 63.02 33.00 -2.97
CA ILE A 19 62.11 33.51 -4.00
C ILE A 19 62.13 32.63 -5.26
N VAL A 20 63.32 32.19 -5.70
CA VAL A 20 63.43 31.29 -6.86
C VAL A 20 62.75 29.96 -6.58
N LYS A 21 62.98 29.38 -5.39
CA LYS A 21 62.35 28.12 -4.98
C LYS A 21 60.83 28.23 -4.93
N LEU A 22 60.29 29.31 -4.36
CA LEU A 22 58.84 29.54 -4.30
C LEU A 22 58.24 29.71 -5.69
N LYS A 23 58.95 30.37 -6.61
CA LYS A 23 58.51 30.56 -7.99
C LYS A 23 58.42 29.22 -8.74
N ASP A 24 59.37 28.33 -8.52
CA ASP A 24 59.36 26.98 -9.10
C ASP A 24 58.24 26.12 -8.52
N GLU A 25 57.98 26.21 -7.21
CA GLU A 25 56.87 25.52 -6.56
C GLU A 25 55.50 26.03 -7.04
N MET A 26 55.33 27.34 -7.21
CA MET A 26 54.11 27.92 -7.77
C MET A 26 53.86 27.42 -9.19
N LYS A 27 54.89 27.40 -10.04
CA LYS A 27 54.78 26.91 -11.41
C LYS A 27 54.35 25.44 -11.46
N ARG A 28 54.94 24.58 -10.62
CA ARG A 28 54.54 23.17 -10.53
C ARG A 28 53.09 22.99 -10.07
N ARG A 29 52.59 23.86 -9.18
CA ARG A 29 51.19 23.83 -8.74
C ARG A 29 50.24 24.28 -9.85
N GLU A 30 50.60 25.31 -10.62
CA GLU A 30 49.83 25.74 -11.79
C GLU A 30 49.72 24.62 -12.83
N ASP A 31 50.84 24.00 -13.20
CA ASP A 31 50.86 22.87 -14.15
C ASP A 31 50.01 21.69 -13.65
N SER A 32 50.03 21.42 -12.34
CA SER A 32 49.22 20.35 -11.72
C SER A 32 47.72 20.66 -11.71
N ILE A 33 47.33 21.93 -11.50
CA ILE A 33 45.93 22.36 -11.52
C ILE A 33 45.37 22.29 -12.95
N GLU A 34 46.17 22.71 -13.93
CA GLU A 34 45.77 22.66 -15.34
C GLU A 34 45.59 21.22 -15.83
N ALA A 35 46.48 20.31 -15.44
CA ALA A 35 46.34 18.89 -15.73
C ALA A 35 45.07 18.28 -15.09
N PHE A 36 44.76 18.64 -13.85
CA PHE A 36 43.56 18.18 -13.15
C PHE A 36 42.27 18.73 -13.79
N ALA A 37 42.24 20.01 -14.14
CA ALA A 37 41.13 20.64 -14.83
C ALA A 37 40.89 20.01 -16.22
N GLY A 38 41.97 19.69 -16.95
CA GLY A 38 41.90 18.98 -18.22
C GLY A 38 41.35 17.55 -18.10
N SER A 39 41.68 16.84 -17.02
CA SER A 39 41.13 15.50 -16.76
C SER A 39 39.64 15.56 -16.46
N ASN A 40 39.23 16.40 -15.51
CA ASN A 40 37.82 16.54 -15.12
C ASN A 40 36.92 16.96 -16.29
N LYS A 41 37.43 17.82 -17.19
CA LYS A 41 36.68 18.21 -18.39
C LYS A 41 36.41 17.01 -19.31
N ARG A 42 37.40 16.14 -19.51
CA ARG A 42 37.22 14.92 -20.32
C ARG A 42 36.21 13.97 -19.70
N ASP A 43 36.28 13.77 -18.40
CA ASP A 43 35.35 12.87 -17.68
C ASP A 43 33.91 13.41 -17.74
N PHE A 44 33.75 14.74 -17.62
CA PHE A 44 32.45 15.40 -17.77
C PHE A 44 31.88 15.25 -19.18
N ASP A 45 32.71 15.40 -20.21
CA ASP A 45 32.31 15.21 -21.61
C ASP A 45 31.90 13.75 -21.88
N THR A 46 32.61 12.77 -21.32
CA THR A 46 32.26 11.33 -21.41
C THR A 46 30.91 11.04 -20.74
N LEU A 47 30.72 11.49 -19.50
CA LEU A 47 29.46 11.27 -18.77
C LEU A 47 28.26 11.95 -19.46
N THR A 48 28.48 13.12 -20.06
CA THR A 48 27.46 13.82 -20.84
C THR A 48 27.07 13.03 -22.08
N GLY A 49 28.04 12.45 -22.80
CA GLY A 49 27.78 11.57 -23.95
C GLY A 49 27.05 10.28 -23.58
N GLU A 50 27.39 9.65 -22.46
CA GLU A 50 26.69 8.46 -21.95
C GLU A 50 25.25 8.77 -21.57
N ARG A 51 25.02 9.89 -20.87
CA ARG A 51 23.68 10.40 -20.53
C ARG A 51 22.84 10.60 -21.78
N ASP A 52 23.38 11.25 -22.81
CA ASP A 52 22.66 11.54 -24.05
C ASP A 52 22.34 10.26 -24.84
N THR A 53 23.27 9.30 -24.85
CA THR A 53 23.05 7.96 -25.42
C THR A 53 21.92 7.24 -24.70
N MET A 54 21.89 7.31 -23.36
CA MET A 54 20.85 6.70 -22.54
C MET A 54 19.48 7.35 -22.77
N PHE A 55 19.42 8.69 -22.85
CA PHE A 55 18.18 9.40 -23.21
C PHE A 55 17.67 9.02 -24.60
N GLU A 56 18.55 8.86 -25.57
CA GLU A 56 18.17 8.46 -26.92
C GLU A 56 17.70 7.01 -26.98
N MET A 57 18.31 6.10 -26.21
CA MET A 57 17.82 4.72 -26.06
C MET A 57 16.43 4.68 -25.42
N VAL A 58 16.19 5.45 -24.36
CA VAL A 58 14.86 5.56 -23.72
C VAL A 58 13.83 6.19 -24.68
N ARG A 59 14.23 7.19 -25.46
CA ARG A 59 13.37 7.82 -26.47
C ARG A 59 12.99 6.82 -27.56
N ARG A 60 13.94 6.05 -28.09
CA ARG A 60 13.68 5.01 -29.11
C ARG A 60 12.79 3.91 -28.57
N PHE A 61 13.06 3.42 -27.36
CA PHE A 61 12.20 2.42 -26.70
C PHE A 61 10.75 2.92 -26.52
N ARG A 62 10.54 4.22 -26.28
CA ARG A 62 9.21 4.83 -26.17
C ARG A 62 8.56 5.17 -27.52
N ALA A 63 9.35 5.35 -28.57
CA ALA A 63 8.89 5.75 -29.90
C ALA A 63 8.68 4.57 -30.86
N GLU A 64 9.24 3.40 -30.57
CA GLU A 64 8.95 2.16 -31.30
C GLU A 64 7.51 1.73 -30.98
N PRO A 65 6.59 1.72 -31.98
CA PRO A 65 5.32 1.04 -31.79
C PRO A 65 5.61 -0.45 -31.55
N PRO A 66 4.85 -1.14 -30.67
CA PRO A 66 5.06 -2.55 -30.43
C PRO A 66 5.02 -3.30 -31.78
N PRO A 67 5.95 -4.24 -32.03
CA PRO A 67 6.03 -4.92 -33.31
C PRO A 67 4.67 -5.55 -33.66
N PRO A 68 4.19 -5.38 -34.91
CA PRO A 68 2.90 -5.90 -35.34
C PRO A 68 2.97 -7.43 -35.34
N GLY A 69 2.32 -8.05 -34.35
CA GLY A 69 2.41 -9.49 -34.08
C GLY A 69 2.38 -9.87 -32.60
N LEU A 70 2.55 -8.92 -31.68
CA LEU A 70 2.41 -9.13 -30.23
C LEU A 70 0.95 -9.10 -29.72
N SER A 71 -0.02 -9.60 -30.50
CA SER A 71 -1.42 -9.73 -30.00
C SER A 71 -1.55 -10.71 -28.82
N ASN A 72 -0.46 -11.41 -28.46
CA ASN A 72 -0.40 -12.41 -27.40
C ASN A 72 0.42 -11.96 -26.18
N GLN A 73 0.92 -10.72 -26.11
CA GLN A 73 1.32 -10.16 -24.81
C GLN A 73 0.03 -10.04 -23.99
N LYS A 74 -0.12 -10.92 -23.00
CA LYS A 74 -1.21 -10.88 -22.04
C LYS A 74 -1.03 -9.62 -21.21
N PHE A 75 -1.55 -8.50 -21.72
CA PHE A 75 -1.64 -7.25 -21.00
C PHE A 75 -2.44 -7.50 -19.73
N TRP A 76 -1.92 -6.99 -18.60
CA TRP A 76 -2.66 -6.91 -17.35
C TRP A 76 -4.05 -6.31 -17.63
N ARG A 77 -5.09 -6.98 -17.15
CA ARG A 77 -6.47 -6.51 -17.34
C ARG A 77 -6.97 -5.82 -16.08
N PRO A 78 -7.42 -4.54 -16.18
CA PRO A 78 -8.12 -3.90 -15.09
C PRO A 78 -9.30 -4.75 -14.62
N MET A 79 -9.49 -4.82 -13.30
CA MET A 79 -10.63 -5.51 -12.74
C MET A 79 -11.90 -4.76 -13.14
N LEU A 80 -12.91 -5.49 -13.60
CA LEU A 80 -14.17 -4.87 -13.98
C LEU A 80 -14.86 -4.32 -12.71
N GLY A 81 -15.52 -3.17 -12.83
CA GLY A 81 -16.25 -2.59 -11.70
C GLY A 81 -17.32 -3.53 -11.11
N THR A 82 -17.83 -4.48 -11.89
CA THR A 82 -18.74 -5.54 -11.43
C THR A 82 -18.02 -6.55 -10.53
N GLU A 83 -16.83 -7.01 -10.91
CA GLU A 83 -16.02 -7.97 -10.15
C GLU A 83 -15.62 -7.41 -8.78
N ILE A 84 -15.19 -6.13 -8.76
CA ILE A 84 -14.90 -5.39 -7.52
C ILE A 84 -16.13 -5.41 -6.59
N LYS A 85 -17.30 -5.04 -7.12
CA LYS A 85 -18.54 -4.95 -6.36
C LYS A 85 -19.03 -6.34 -5.90
N ASP A 86 -18.88 -7.37 -6.72
CA ASP A 86 -19.25 -8.74 -6.39
C ASP A 86 -18.38 -9.31 -5.26
N GLY A 87 -17.06 -9.07 -5.32
CA GLY A 87 -16.12 -9.47 -4.28
C GLY A 87 -16.42 -8.82 -2.93
N LEU A 88 -16.63 -7.50 -2.91
CA LEU A 88 -17.05 -6.78 -1.70
C LEU A 88 -18.39 -7.30 -1.18
N ARG A 89 -19.40 -7.49 -2.05
CA ARG A 89 -20.70 -8.05 -1.64
C ARG A 89 -20.59 -9.46 -1.07
N ARG A 90 -19.65 -10.28 -1.54
CA ARG A 90 -19.39 -11.60 -0.99
C ARG A 90 -18.80 -11.50 0.42
N VAL A 91 -17.74 -10.70 0.61
CA VAL A 91 -17.13 -10.48 1.95
C VAL A 91 -18.18 -10.04 2.96
N MET A 92 -18.98 -9.01 2.61
CA MET A 92 -20.03 -8.49 3.49
C MET A 92 -21.07 -9.54 3.90
N ARG A 93 -21.44 -10.42 2.95
CA ARG A 93 -22.41 -11.49 3.20
C ARG A 93 -21.84 -12.53 4.16
N GLU A 94 -20.58 -12.91 3.98
CA GLU A 94 -19.89 -13.89 4.83
C GLU A 94 -19.71 -13.34 6.26
N ILE A 95 -19.24 -12.09 6.41
CA ILE A 95 -19.14 -11.39 7.70
C ILE A 95 -20.49 -11.37 8.43
N ARG A 96 -21.55 -10.97 7.73
CA ARG A 96 -22.90 -10.89 8.31
C ARG A 96 -23.41 -12.27 8.73
N SER A 97 -23.18 -13.29 7.90
CA SER A 97 -23.59 -14.67 8.21
C SER A 97 -22.84 -15.19 9.45
N TRP A 98 -21.53 -14.98 9.49
CA TRP A 98 -20.67 -15.39 10.59
C TRP A 98 -21.07 -14.69 11.90
N SER A 99 -21.27 -13.37 11.86
CA SER A 99 -21.64 -12.59 13.05
C SER A 99 -22.99 -12.99 13.64
N GLN A 100 -23.94 -13.40 12.80
CA GLN A 100 -25.24 -13.91 13.25
C GLN A 100 -25.16 -15.29 13.92
N GLU A 101 -24.20 -16.12 13.51
CA GLU A 101 -23.99 -17.45 14.07
C GLU A 101 -23.26 -17.39 15.41
N VAL A 102 -22.30 -16.48 15.53
CA VAL A 102 -21.35 -16.46 16.65
C VAL A 102 -21.76 -15.48 17.77
N ALA A 103 -22.51 -14.43 17.48
CA ALA A 103 -22.86 -13.44 18.51
C ALA A 103 -23.75 -14.02 19.63
N LYS A 104 -23.48 -13.58 20.87
CA LYS A 104 -24.35 -13.79 22.04
C LYS A 104 -25.71 -13.11 21.86
N ASP A 105 -26.69 -13.58 22.62
CA ASP A 105 -27.92 -12.78 22.84
C ASP A 105 -27.62 -11.63 23.82
N ILE A 106 -28.35 -10.51 23.68
CA ILE A 106 -28.14 -9.35 24.56
C ILE A 106 -28.38 -9.68 26.05
N SER A 107 -29.24 -10.66 26.34
CA SER A 107 -29.47 -11.14 27.71
C SER A 107 -28.27 -11.84 28.35
N GLN A 108 -27.29 -12.25 27.54
CA GLN A 108 -26.05 -12.90 27.99
C GLN A 108 -24.88 -11.92 28.07
N PHE A 109 -25.12 -10.62 27.80
CA PHE A 109 -24.10 -9.58 27.88
C PHE A 109 -24.03 -9.02 29.30
N ASP A 110 -23.03 -9.47 30.04
CA ASP A 110 -22.73 -8.98 31.37
C ASP A 110 -21.20 -8.79 31.51
N LEU A 111 -20.73 -7.61 31.08
CA LEU A 111 -19.33 -7.21 31.23
C LEU A 111 -19.22 -6.15 32.32
N GLN A 112 -18.21 -6.32 33.18
CA GLN A 112 -17.92 -5.45 34.32
C GLN A 112 -16.44 -5.08 34.36
N GLY A 113 -16.12 -3.96 35.00
CA GLY A 113 -14.74 -3.52 35.24
C GLY A 113 -13.93 -3.29 33.97
N HIS A 114 -12.66 -3.69 33.99
CA HIS A 114 -11.72 -3.42 32.89
C HIS A 114 -12.12 -4.05 31.55
N ASP A 115 -12.69 -5.25 31.55
CA ASP A 115 -13.14 -5.93 30.34
C ASP A 115 -14.25 -5.13 29.62
N ARG A 116 -15.11 -4.46 30.40
CA ARG A 116 -16.14 -3.57 29.88
C ARG A 116 -15.55 -2.34 29.22
N GLU A 117 -14.61 -1.66 29.90
CA GLU A 117 -13.95 -0.46 29.38
C GLU A 117 -13.24 -0.74 28.04
N VAL A 118 -12.46 -1.82 27.99
CA VAL A 118 -11.73 -2.22 26.79
C VAL A 118 -12.67 -2.59 25.64
N PHE A 119 -13.79 -3.25 25.94
CA PHE A 119 -14.81 -3.55 24.94
C PHE A 119 -15.47 -2.29 24.38
N PHE A 120 -15.89 -1.36 25.24
CA PHE A 120 -16.58 -0.15 24.79
C PHE A 120 -15.64 0.86 24.13
N ASP A 121 -14.35 0.89 24.47
CA ASP A 121 -13.35 1.62 23.67
C ASP A 121 -13.31 1.10 22.22
N GLU A 122 -13.35 -0.22 22.04
CA GLU A 122 -13.41 -0.83 20.71
C GLU A 122 -14.72 -0.50 19.97
N VAL A 123 -15.87 -0.58 20.67
CA VAL A 123 -17.18 -0.24 20.09
C VAL A 123 -17.27 1.25 19.73
N SER A 124 -16.61 2.13 20.49
CA SER A 124 -16.60 3.58 20.21
C SER A 124 -16.05 3.93 18.83
N LYS A 125 -15.22 3.06 18.24
CA LYS A 125 -14.67 3.22 16.89
C LYS A 125 -15.74 3.12 15.80
N ILE A 126 -16.88 2.50 16.09
CA ILE A 126 -17.94 2.23 15.10
C ILE A 126 -19.31 2.77 15.50
N MET A 127 -19.48 3.23 16.75
CA MET A 127 -20.78 3.57 17.32
C MET A 127 -20.66 4.73 18.31
N ILE A 128 -21.65 5.62 18.28
CA ILE A 128 -21.85 6.62 19.34
C ILE A 128 -22.45 5.91 20.55
N LEU A 129 -21.74 5.97 21.67
CA LEU A 129 -22.17 5.44 22.96
C LEU A 129 -22.97 6.50 23.73
N ASP A 130 -23.87 6.06 24.62
CA ASP A 130 -24.58 6.96 25.52
C ASP A 130 -23.60 7.61 26.51
N GLU A 131 -23.74 8.92 26.73
CA GLU A 131 -22.79 9.78 27.46
C GLU A 131 -22.77 9.60 28.99
N SER A 132 -23.44 8.58 29.53
CA SER A 132 -23.26 8.29 30.95
C SER A 132 -21.83 7.82 31.20
N ASP A 133 -21.30 8.07 32.40
CA ASP A 133 -19.98 7.61 32.87
C ASP A 133 -19.76 6.07 32.72
N GLN A 134 -20.78 5.33 32.29
CA GLN A 134 -20.82 3.87 32.18
C GLN A 134 -20.58 3.33 30.76
N GLN A 135 -20.37 4.20 29.76
CA GLN A 135 -20.15 3.83 28.35
C GLN A 135 -21.12 2.74 27.88
N GLU A 136 -22.40 3.10 27.69
CA GLU A 136 -23.44 2.13 27.36
C GLU A 136 -23.82 2.15 25.88
N PHE A 137 -24.37 1.02 25.41
CA PHE A 137 -25.09 1.02 24.14
C PHE A 137 -26.25 2.01 24.22
N PRO A 138 -26.52 2.77 23.14
CA PRO A 138 -27.65 3.69 23.10
C PRO A 138 -28.96 3.01 23.49
N LYS A 139 -29.79 3.65 24.33
CA LYS A 139 -31.10 3.10 24.77
C LYS A 139 -31.97 2.61 23.63
N CYS A 140 -31.92 3.30 22.49
CA CYS A 140 -32.66 2.94 21.28
C CYS A 140 -32.21 1.60 20.65
N MET A 141 -30.98 1.19 20.91
CA MET A 141 -30.37 -0.04 20.42
C MET A 141 -30.52 -1.21 21.40
N GLN A 142 -30.54 -0.97 22.72
CA GLN A 142 -30.62 -2.03 23.74
C GLN A 142 -31.85 -2.94 23.56
N ARG A 143 -32.94 -2.43 22.97
CA ARG A 143 -34.17 -3.19 22.68
C ARG A 143 -34.08 -4.04 21.41
N GLN A 144 -33.00 -3.93 20.65
CA GLN A 144 -32.81 -4.73 19.44
C GLN A 144 -32.32 -6.13 19.79
N ARG A 145 -33.18 -7.12 19.53
CA ARG A 145 -32.84 -8.55 19.71
C ARG A 145 -31.52 -8.97 19.06
N ARG A 146 -31.11 -8.28 17.99
CA ARG A 146 -29.90 -8.62 17.22
C ARG A 146 -28.76 -7.60 17.39
N LEU A 147 -28.78 -6.80 18.46
CA LEU A 147 -27.80 -5.76 18.75
C LEU A 147 -26.36 -6.28 18.66
N LEU A 148 -26.01 -7.29 19.46
CA LEU A 148 -24.65 -7.81 19.51
C LEU A 148 -24.20 -8.39 18.17
N SER A 149 -25.10 -9.01 17.39
CA SER A 149 -24.77 -9.48 16.04
C SER A 149 -24.46 -8.32 15.08
N ASN A 150 -25.12 -7.18 15.22
CA ASN A 150 -24.86 -5.99 14.40
C ASN A 150 -23.53 -5.33 14.83
N VAL A 151 -23.29 -5.23 16.14
CA VAL A 151 -22.04 -4.71 16.70
C VAL A 151 -20.88 -5.58 16.24
N LEU A 152 -21.02 -6.90 16.30
CA LEU A 152 -20.00 -7.84 15.86
C LEU A 152 -19.73 -7.74 14.35
N ASP A 153 -20.78 -7.62 13.52
CA ASP A 153 -20.68 -7.37 12.08
C ASP A 153 -19.90 -6.06 11.81
N ALA A 154 -20.26 -4.98 12.52
CA ALA A 154 -19.62 -3.67 12.38
C ALA A 154 -18.15 -3.67 12.82
N LEU A 155 -17.83 -4.27 13.98
CA LEU A 155 -16.45 -4.41 14.47
C LEU A 155 -15.59 -5.23 13.51
N LEU A 156 -16.15 -6.32 12.98
CA LEU A 156 -15.46 -7.18 12.03
C LEU A 156 -15.18 -6.48 10.71
N ASN A 157 -16.15 -5.71 10.19
CA ASN A 157 -15.93 -4.84 9.06
C ASN A 157 -14.84 -3.81 9.36
N HIS A 158 -14.94 -3.07 10.47
CA HIS A 158 -13.94 -2.06 10.82
C HIS A 158 -12.53 -2.65 10.89
N HIS A 159 -12.35 -3.77 11.60
CA HIS A 159 -11.06 -4.44 11.69
C HIS A 159 -10.55 -4.88 10.32
N LEU A 160 -11.36 -5.57 9.52
CA LEU A 160 -10.95 -6.05 8.20
C LEU A 160 -10.57 -4.90 7.25
N PHE A 161 -11.37 -3.83 7.23
CA PHE A 161 -11.14 -2.72 6.33
C PHE A 161 -9.97 -1.82 6.77
N SER A 162 -9.74 -1.69 8.09
CA SER A 162 -8.62 -0.91 8.65
C SER A 162 -7.28 -1.64 8.65
N THR A 163 -7.26 -2.97 8.54
CA THR A 163 -6.02 -3.77 8.54
C THR A 163 -5.63 -4.30 7.16
N ILE A 164 -6.61 -4.74 6.35
CA ILE A 164 -6.35 -5.40 5.05
C ILE A 164 -6.66 -4.49 3.86
N TYR A 165 -7.81 -3.80 3.86
CA TYR A 165 -8.19 -2.98 2.70
C TYR A 165 -7.54 -1.60 2.69
N SER A 166 -7.14 -1.08 3.85
CA SER A 166 -6.45 0.21 3.98
C SER A 166 -4.97 0.16 3.57
N ASN A 167 -4.36 -1.04 3.56
CA ASN A 167 -2.93 -1.22 3.39
C ASN A 167 -2.63 -2.06 2.14
N PRO A 168 -2.01 -1.50 1.08
CA PRO A 168 -1.64 -2.25 -0.13
C PRO A 168 -0.61 -3.37 0.09
N PHE A 169 0.16 -3.29 1.17
CA PHE A 169 1.29 -4.17 1.45
C PHE A 169 1.06 -5.09 2.66
N PHE A 170 -0.17 -5.16 3.17
CA PHE A 170 -0.56 -5.82 4.44
C PHE A 170 0.01 -7.24 4.69
N PHE A 171 0.38 -7.96 3.64
CA PHE A 171 0.85 -9.34 3.70
C PHE A 171 2.37 -9.48 3.86
N LEU A 172 3.12 -8.38 3.84
CA LEU A 172 4.59 -8.36 3.90
C LEU A 172 5.16 -8.28 5.33
N GLY A 173 4.30 -8.27 6.34
CA GLY A 173 4.70 -8.05 7.74
C GLY A 173 4.77 -6.56 8.09
N GLU A 174 4.71 -6.24 9.38
CA GLU A 174 4.51 -4.86 9.86
C GLU A 174 5.61 -3.89 9.41
N GLU A 175 6.88 -4.23 9.64
CA GLU A 175 8.02 -3.35 9.32
C GLU A 175 8.13 -3.06 7.82
N LEU A 176 8.10 -4.09 6.98
CA LEU A 176 8.21 -3.92 5.53
C LEU A 176 6.96 -3.23 4.95
N SER A 177 5.77 -3.57 5.45
CA SER A 177 4.54 -2.87 5.05
C SER A 177 4.63 -1.38 5.39
N GLN A 178 5.12 -1.03 6.59
CA GLN A 178 5.23 0.37 7.00
C GLN A 178 6.20 1.13 6.10
N GLY A 179 7.39 0.59 5.85
CA GLY A 179 8.38 1.25 4.99
C GLY A 179 7.88 1.48 3.55
N LEU A 180 7.19 0.49 2.97
CA LEU A 180 6.60 0.65 1.63
C LEU A 180 5.43 1.63 1.60
N ASN A 181 4.64 1.71 2.67
CA ASN A 181 3.59 2.73 2.81
C ASN A 181 4.17 4.13 3.01
N ASP A 182 5.30 4.27 3.69
CA ASP A 182 5.99 5.55 3.85
C ASP A 182 6.53 6.06 2.49
N ILE A 183 7.11 5.15 1.69
CA ILE A 183 7.50 5.45 0.29
C ILE A 183 6.29 5.87 -0.54
N LEU A 184 5.18 5.13 -0.43
CA LEU A 184 3.93 5.47 -1.12
C LEU A 184 3.40 6.85 -0.74
N SER A 185 3.39 7.17 0.56
CA SER A 185 2.97 8.46 1.09
C SER A 185 3.85 9.60 0.60
N LEU A 186 5.18 9.43 0.63
CA LEU A 186 6.12 10.40 0.08
C LEU A 186 5.91 10.60 -1.43
N GLY A 187 5.73 9.50 -2.16
CA GLY A 187 5.38 9.52 -3.58
C GLY A 187 4.07 10.28 -3.84
N ASN A 188 3.03 10.03 -3.06
CA ASN A 188 1.74 10.72 -3.17
C ASN A 188 1.86 12.23 -2.91
N ALA A 189 2.76 12.66 -2.02
CA ALA A 189 3.00 14.08 -1.76
C ALA A 189 3.66 14.79 -2.95
N TRP A 190 4.48 14.07 -3.73
CA TRP A 190 5.18 14.65 -4.88
C TRP A 190 4.45 14.46 -6.22
N ASN A 191 4.09 13.22 -6.54
CA ASN A 191 3.38 12.85 -7.77
C ASN A 191 2.50 11.61 -7.55
N VAL A 192 1.20 11.87 -7.39
CA VAL A 192 0.19 10.83 -7.16
C VAL A 192 0.09 9.82 -8.31
N ASP A 193 0.23 10.25 -9.58
CA ASP A 193 0.22 9.32 -10.73
C ASP A 193 1.33 8.28 -10.56
N ASP A 194 2.58 8.75 -10.49
CA ASP A 194 3.74 7.86 -10.48
C ASP A 194 3.77 6.97 -9.23
N ALA A 195 3.30 7.49 -8.09
CA ALA A 195 3.20 6.73 -6.85
C ALA A 195 2.18 5.57 -6.96
N GLN A 196 1.00 5.81 -7.55
CA GLN A 196 0.02 4.75 -7.75
C GLN A 196 0.45 3.73 -8.82
N TYR A 197 1.13 4.19 -9.87
CA TYR A 197 1.76 3.30 -10.86
C TYR A 197 2.83 2.43 -10.20
N TRP A 198 3.75 3.02 -9.44
CA TRP A 198 4.78 2.29 -8.71
C TRP A 198 4.18 1.23 -7.79
N ARG A 199 3.18 1.60 -6.97
CA ARG A 199 2.49 0.69 -6.06
C ARG A 199 1.85 -0.47 -6.81
N SER A 200 1.08 -0.16 -7.85
CA SER A 200 0.40 -1.14 -8.70
C SER A 200 1.39 -2.08 -9.39
N ASP A 201 2.43 -1.54 -10.03
CA ASP A 201 3.42 -2.31 -10.79
C ASP A 201 4.29 -3.17 -9.85
N THR A 202 4.61 -2.66 -8.65
CA THR A 202 5.30 -3.43 -7.60
C THR A 202 4.48 -4.64 -7.18
N LEU A 203 3.18 -4.48 -6.92
CA LEU A 203 2.31 -5.61 -6.58
C LEU A 203 2.22 -6.61 -7.75
N ARG A 204 2.03 -6.12 -8.98
CA ARG A 204 1.96 -7.02 -10.16
C ARG A 204 3.27 -7.78 -10.42
N LEU A 205 4.41 -7.19 -10.06
CA LEU A 205 5.72 -7.86 -10.18
C LEU A 205 5.82 -9.06 -9.25
N ILE A 206 5.29 -8.94 -8.02
CA ILE A 206 5.37 -10.00 -7.00
C ILE A 206 4.17 -10.97 -7.06
N LEU A 207 3.10 -10.68 -7.80
CA LEU A 207 2.06 -11.64 -8.16
C LEU A 207 1.73 -11.57 -9.66
N PRO A 208 2.60 -12.13 -10.51
CA PRO A 208 2.43 -12.07 -11.96
C PRO A 208 1.17 -12.83 -12.42
N GLU A 209 0.47 -12.26 -13.41
CA GLU A 209 -0.69 -12.90 -14.05
C GLU A 209 -0.28 -14.11 -14.89
N ASN A 210 0.94 -14.10 -15.43
CA ASN A 210 1.48 -15.19 -16.25
C ASN A 210 1.78 -16.44 -15.40
N ASN A 211 1.57 -17.59 -16.03
CA ASN A 211 1.84 -18.91 -15.45
C ASN A 211 3.07 -19.55 -16.11
N GLY A 212 4.08 -18.75 -16.45
CA GLY A 212 5.37 -19.33 -16.84
C GLY A 212 5.97 -20.08 -15.65
N VAL A 213 6.90 -20.98 -15.95
CA VAL A 213 7.47 -21.89 -14.93
C VAL A 213 8.20 -21.08 -13.84
N GLU A 214 8.88 -19.99 -14.21
CA GLU A 214 9.60 -19.11 -13.29
C GLU A 214 8.65 -18.26 -12.43
N GLU A 215 7.62 -17.68 -13.04
CA GLU A 215 6.62 -16.85 -12.36
C GLU A 215 5.78 -17.65 -11.36
N SER A 216 5.68 -18.97 -11.55
CA SER A 216 4.91 -19.85 -10.68
C SER A 216 5.44 -19.90 -9.23
N GLY A 217 6.77 -19.81 -9.05
CA GLY A 217 7.41 -19.85 -7.73
C GLY A 217 7.10 -18.60 -6.91
N VAL A 218 7.36 -17.42 -7.47
CA VAL A 218 7.05 -16.11 -6.87
C VAL A 218 5.56 -16.00 -6.58
N LYS A 219 4.72 -16.39 -7.53
CA LYS A 219 3.27 -16.39 -7.38
C LYS A 219 2.80 -17.27 -6.23
N SER A 220 3.36 -18.48 -6.11
CA SER A 220 3.04 -19.39 -5.00
C SER A 220 3.41 -18.80 -3.64
N GLN A 221 4.61 -18.24 -3.52
CA GLN A 221 5.07 -17.60 -2.29
C GLN A 221 4.22 -16.39 -1.90
N THR A 222 3.92 -15.50 -2.84
CA THR A 222 3.07 -14.33 -2.57
C THR A 222 1.65 -14.74 -2.19
N ASN A 223 1.06 -15.74 -2.86
CA ASN A 223 -0.23 -16.29 -2.45
C ASN A 223 -0.18 -16.87 -1.03
N GLU A 224 0.90 -17.56 -0.66
CA GLU A 224 1.07 -18.08 0.70
C GLU A 224 1.15 -16.95 1.74
N LEU A 225 1.85 -15.85 1.44
CA LEU A 225 1.92 -14.68 2.33
C LEU A 225 0.55 -14.01 2.49
N ILE A 226 -0.18 -13.80 1.39
CA ILE A 226 -1.55 -13.25 1.42
C ILE A 226 -2.47 -14.16 2.26
N HIS A 227 -2.37 -15.47 2.05
CA HIS A 227 -3.15 -16.45 2.80
C HIS A 227 -2.81 -16.43 4.30
N LYS A 228 -1.52 -16.39 4.66
CA LYS A 228 -1.06 -16.26 6.05
C LYS A 228 -1.54 -14.97 6.70
N ALA A 229 -1.51 -13.85 5.96
CA ALA A 229 -2.01 -12.56 6.45
C ALA A 229 -3.52 -12.60 6.71
N GLY A 230 -4.31 -13.23 5.84
CA GLY A 230 -5.73 -13.49 6.08
C GLY A 230 -5.97 -14.31 7.34
N ILE A 231 -5.28 -15.45 7.49
CA ILE A 231 -5.38 -16.29 8.70
C ILE A 231 -5.01 -15.48 9.95
N ARG A 232 -3.94 -14.71 9.89
CA ARG A 232 -3.47 -13.90 11.02
C ARG A 232 -4.49 -12.85 11.41
N GLY A 233 -5.06 -12.13 10.44
CA GLY A 233 -6.12 -11.14 10.68
C GLY A 233 -7.36 -11.75 11.36
N ALA A 234 -7.76 -12.96 10.96
CA ALA A 234 -8.85 -13.67 11.64
C ALA A 234 -8.51 -14.03 13.09
N ILE A 235 -7.29 -14.51 13.35
CA ILE A 235 -6.82 -14.85 14.70
C ILE A 235 -6.76 -13.59 15.59
N ASP A 236 -6.24 -12.49 15.06
CA ASP A 236 -6.13 -11.22 15.79
C ASP A 236 -7.52 -10.66 16.12
N PHE A 237 -8.47 -10.73 15.19
CA PHE A 237 -9.86 -10.36 15.47
C PHE A 237 -10.50 -11.23 16.56
N MET A 238 -10.28 -12.55 16.52
CA MET A 238 -10.80 -13.47 17.55
C MET A 238 -10.20 -13.21 18.94
N ARG A 239 -9.02 -12.59 19.01
CA ARG A 239 -8.35 -12.19 20.26
C ARG A 239 -8.71 -10.79 20.73
N SER A 240 -9.31 -9.98 19.84
CA SER A 240 -9.73 -8.61 20.12
C SER A 240 -10.83 -8.55 21.20
N PRO A 241 -11.16 -7.35 21.71
CA PRO A 241 -12.26 -7.18 22.67
C PRO A 241 -13.61 -7.66 22.14
N ALA A 242 -13.80 -7.81 20.82
CA ALA A 242 -15.01 -8.39 20.25
C ALA A 242 -15.31 -9.81 20.79
N LYS A 243 -14.30 -10.54 21.29
CA LYS A 243 -14.47 -11.88 21.90
C LYS A 243 -15.51 -11.90 23.02
N TYR A 244 -15.70 -10.80 23.74
CA TYR A 244 -16.61 -10.73 24.87
C TYR A 244 -18.09 -10.91 24.47
N ILE A 245 -18.44 -10.60 23.21
CA ILE A 245 -19.80 -10.75 22.66
C ILE A 245 -19.97 -12.00 21.78
N MET A 246 -18.97 -12.89 21.75
CA MET A 246 -19.01 -14.14 20.97
C MET A 246 -19.36 -15.34 21.86
N ASN A 247 -20.22 -16.23 21.35
CA ASN A 247 -20.42 -17.56 21.92
C ASN A 247 -19.20 -18.44 21.64
N GLU A 248 -18.97 -19.42 22.52
CA GLU A 248 -18.03 -20.50 22.23
C GLU A 248 -18.55 -21.31 21.04
N ASN A 249 -17.90 -21.18 19.89
CA ASN A 249 -18.20 -21.95 18.69
C ASN A 249 -16.89 -22.48 18.10
N PRO A 250 -16.65 -23.81 18.14
CA PRO A 250 -15.39 -24.40 17.70
C PRO A 250 -15.11 -24.20 16.20
N SER A 251 -16.16 -23.97 15.40
CA SER A 251 -16.03 -23.72 13.95
C SER A 251 -15.91 -22.24 13.58
N ALA A 252 -16.08 -21.32 14.54
CA ALA A 252 -16.09 -19.88 14.28
C ALA A 252 -14.77 -19.40 13.68
N LEU A 253 -13.63 -19.81 14.25
CA LEU A 253 -12.32 -19.40 13.76
C LEU A 253 -12.06 -19.90 12.33
N GLU A 254 -12.39 -21.16 12.04
CA GLU A 254 -12.17 -21.74 10.70
C GLU A 254 -12.97 -21.01 9.63
N LYS A 255 -14.26 -20.72 9.90
CA LYS A 255 -15.10 -19.93 8.99
C LYS A 255 -14.55 -18.52 8.80
N LEU A 256 -14.11 -17.90 9.89
CA LEU A 256 -13.55 -16.55 9.84
C LEU A 256 -12.24 -16.49 9.04
N GLN A 257 -11.35 -17.48 9.21
CA GLN A 257 -10.13 -17.61 8.42
C GLN A 257 -10.43 -17.67 6.92
N ARG A 258 -11.44 -18.46 6.49
CA ARG A 258 -11.85 -18.51 5.08
C ARG A 258 -12.31 -17.15 4.56
N THR A 259 -13.11 -16.42 5.35
CA THR A 259 -13.57 -15.07 4.98
C THR A 259 -12.43 -14.07 4.89
N TYR A 260 -11.49 -14.07 5.85
CA TYR A 260 -10.32 -13.20 5.81
C TYR A 260 -9.36 -13.55 4.66
N THR A 261 -9.13 -14.83 4.38
CA THR A 261 -8.30 -15.25 3.24
C THR A 261 -8.91 -14.75 1.93
N PHE A 262 -10.21 -14.95 1.73
CA PHE A 262 -10.89 -14.42 0.53
C PHE A 262 -10.80 -12.88 0.47
N ALA A 263 -10.99 -12.20 1.60
CA ALA A 263 -10.87 -10.75 1.67
C ALA A 263 -9.45 -10.24 1.39
N ALA A 264 -8.42 -10.96 1.85
CA ALA A 264 -7.01 -10.66 1.59
C ALA A 264 -6.67 -10.79 0.10
N GLU A 265 -7.08 -11.89 -0.54
CA GLU A 265 -6.92 -12.09 -1.98
C GLU A 265 -7.65 -11.02 -2.79
N HIS A 266 -8.86 -10.65 -2.35
CA HIS A 266 -9.65 -9.63 -3.00
C HIS A 266 -9.02 -8.23 -2.84
N SER A 267 -8.62 -7.86 -1.62
CA SER A 267 -7.93 -6.59 -1.33
C SER A 267 -6.66 -6.47 -2.15
N TYR A 268 -5.85 -7.53 -2.23
CA TYR A 268 -4.65 -7.55 -3.04
C TYR A 268 -4.93 -7.18 -4.50
N LYS A 269 -5.97 -7.80 -5.11
CA LYS A 269 -6.37 -7.51 -6.50
C LYS A 269 -6.93 -6.10 -6.68
N LEU A 270 -7.57 -5.51 -5.66
CA LEU A 270 -7.96 -4.10 -5.70
C LEU A 270 -6.74 -3.20 -5.73
N TRP A 271 -5.74 -3.52 -4.92
CA TRP A 271 -4.50 -2.79 -4.92
C TRP A 271 -3.71 -3.01 -6.23
N THR A 272 -3.82 -4.11 -6.96
CA THR A 272 -3.16 -4.16 -8.30
C THR A 272 -3.77 -3.20 -9.33
N GLN A 273 -4.89 -2.52 -9.04
CA GLN A 273 -5.42 -1.45 -9.89
C GLN A 273 -4.57 -0.19 -9.79
N ARG A 274 -4.56 0.68 -10.81
CA ARG A 274 -3.84 1.98 -10.77
C ARG A 274 -4.63 3.11 -10.11
N SER A 275 -5.88 2.85 -9.72
CA SER A 275 -6.68 3.83 -8.99
C SER A 275 -6.10 4.08 -7.61
N ILE A 276 -6.27 5.31 -7.14
CA ILE A 276 -6.11 5.62 -5.72
C ILE A 276 -7.32 4.99 -5.03
N MET A 277 -7.10 4.15 -4.02
CA MET A 277 -8.18 3.64 -3.17
C MET A 277 -8.09 4.29 -1.79
N LYS A 278 -9.22 4.75 -1.27
CA LYS A 278 -9.34 5.30 0.09
C LYS A 278 -10.45 4.60 0.85
N VAL A 279 -10.12 4.04 1.99
CA VAL A 279 -11.08 3.56 2.98
C VAL A 279 -11.36 4.71 3.95
N LEU A 280 -12.61 5.12 4.08
CA LEU A 280 -13.00 6.20 4.99
C LEU A 280 -13.18 5.68 6.41
N ASP A 281 -12.82 6.51 7.38
CA ASP A 281 -12.93 6.17 8.79
C ASP A 281 -14.41 6.25 9.23
N PRO A 282 -14.91 5.34 10.07
CA PRO A 282 -16.26 5.44 10.61
C PRO A 282 -16.58 6.80 11.27
N SER A 283 -15.60 7.43 11.92
CA SER A 283 -15.77 8.73 12.58
C SER A 283 -16.18 9.85 11.62
N ASP A 284 -15.87 9.74 10.33
CA ASP A 284 -16.31 10.71 9.30
C ASP A 284 -17.84 10.73 9.13
N SER A 285 -18.54 9.66 9.53
CA SER A 285 -19.99 9.51 9.37
C SER A 285 -20.76 9.47 10.69
N LEU A 286 -20.12 9.13 11.81
CA LEU A 286 -20.80 9.04 13.11
C LEU A 286 -21.35 10.41 13.54
N GLY A 287 -22.61 10.44 13.96
CA GLY A 287 -23.30 11.66 14.43
C GLY A 287 -23.80 12.56 13.31
N GLN A 288 -23.30 12.38 12.09
CA GLN A 288 -23.78 13.12 10.92
C GLN A 288 -25.25 12.75 10.62
N PRO A 289 -26.04 13.69 10.08
CA PRO A 289 -27.41 13.40 9.66
C PRO A 289 -27.42 12.44 8.48
N TYR A 290 -28.26 11.41 8.56
CA TYR A 290 -28.54 10.54 7.42
C TYR A 290 -29.18 11.32 6.27
N ASN A 291 -28.70 11.06 5.05
CA ASN A 291 -29.20 11.66 3.82
C ASN A 291 -29.48 10.57 2.77
N SER A 292 -30.74 10.31 2.44
CA SER A 292 -31.09 9.28 1.45
C SER A 292 -30.73 9.65 0.01
N GLN A 293 -30.49 10.95 -0.26
CA GLN A 293 -30.04 11.44 -1.55
C GLN A 293 -28.52 11.30 -1.74
N ASP A 294 -27.77 11.08 -0.66
CA ASP A 294 -26.34 10.80 -0.76
C ASP A 294 -26.13 9.37 -1.26
N ARG A 295 -25.74 9.26 -2.54
CA ARG A 295 -25.43 7.96 -3.18
C ARG A 295 -24.28 7.21 -2.51
N ASN A 296 -23.50 7.89 -1.67
CA ASN A 296 -22.37 7.31 -0.96
C ASN A 296 -22.76 6.73 0.41
N MET A 297 -24.04 6.82 0.79
CA MET A 297 -24.55 6.39 2.08
C MET A 297 -25.75 5.46 1.90
N GLU A 298 -25.74 4.33 2.59
CA GLU A 298 -26.81 3.35 2.56
C GLU A 298 -27.29 3.03 3.98
N ALA A 299 -28.60 3.06 4.20
CA ALA A 299 -29.17 2.62 5.46
C ALA A 299 -29.03 1.09 5.59
N HIS A 300 -28.57 0.63 6.75
CA HIS A 300 -28.50 -0.78 7.07
C HIS A 300 -29.90 -1.40 6.96
N ASN A 301 -30.01 -2.63 6.43
CA ASN A 301 -31.30 -3.28 6.14
C ASN A 301 -32.20 -3.55 7.37
N ARG A 302 -31.69 -3.31 8.58
CA ARG A 302 -32.43 -3.41 9.86
C ARG A 302 -32.90 -2.06 10.39
N VAL A 303 -32.61 -0.95 9.70
CA VAL A 303 -33.26 0.33 9.97
C VAL A 303 -34.73 0.21 9.59
N ASN A 304 -35.61 0.72 10.44
CA ASN A 304 -37.06 0.62 10.25
C ASN A 304 -37.59 1.62 9.21
N LEU A 305 -37.14 1.54 7.96
CA LEU A 305 -37.53 2.47 6.88
C LEU A 305 -39.05 2.45 6.56
N GLY A 306 -39.79 1.46 7.06
CA GLY A 306 -41.26 1.41 6.96
C GLY A 306 -42.01 2.26 8.00
N SER A 307 -41.30 3.03 8.84
CA SER A 307 -41.93 3.97 9.77
C SER A 307 -42.61 5.14 9.02
N LYS A 308 -43.60 5.78 9.67
CA LYS A 308 -44.22 7.01 9.14
C LYS A 308 -43.31 8.24 9.23
N LYS A 309 -42.26 8.19 10.06
CA LYS A 309 -41.27 9.27 10.18
C LYS A 309 -40.25 9.18 9.05
N SER A 310 -39.86 10.34 8.55
CA SER A 310 -38.79 10.45 7.57
C SER A 310 -37.46 9.95 8.17
N PRO A 311 -36.70 9.11 7.46
CA PRO A 311 -35.35 8.75 7.86
C PRO A 311 -34.36 9.92 7.72
N GLU A 312 -34.70 10.95 6.94
CA GLU A 312 -33.83 12.08 6.66
C GLU A 312 -33.51 12.88 7.92
N GLY A 313 -32.23 13.25 8.05
CA GLY A 313 -31.73 14.06 9.17
C GLY A 313 -31.50 13.27 10.47
N GLN A 314 -31.82 11.98 10.52
CA GLN A 314 -31.58 11.18 11.72
C GLN A 314 -30.07 11.02 11.98
N PRO A 315 -29.58 11.25 13.21
CA PRO A 315 -28.17 11.14 13.51
C PRO A 315 -27.70 9.69 13.37
N ILE A 316 -26.61 9.49 12.65
CA ILE A 316 -26.00 8.17 12.46
C ILE A 316 -25.41 7.71 13.79
N THR A 317 -25.95 6.63 14.33
CA THR A 317 -25.53 6.09 15.63
C THR A 317 -24.43 5.03 15.47
N MET A 318 -24.39 4.31 14.36
CA MET A 318 -23.39 3.27 14.11
C MET A 318 -23.06 3.17 12.62
N VAL A 319 -21.78 2.96 12.30
CA VAL A 319 -21.31 2.60 10.97
C VAL A 319 -21.08 1.10 10.92
N THR A 320 -21.90 0.39 10.16
CA THR A 320 -21.78 -1.08 10.05
C THR A 320 -20.73 -1.52 9.05
N SER A 321 -20.38 -0.66 8.09
CA SER A 321 -19.34 -0.97 7.12
C SER A 321 -18.83 0.32 6.45
N PRO A 322 -17.51 0.53 6.36
CA PRO A 322 -16.94 1.78 5.88
C PRO A 322 -17.14 1.97 4.38
N ARG A 323 -16.99 3.21 3.93
CA ARG A 323 -17.00 3.58 2.51
C ARG A 323 -15.63 3.33 1.87
N ILE A 324 -15.64 2.93 0.60
CA ILE A 324 -14.44 2.76 -0.20
C ILE A 324 -14.57 3.59 -1.47
N ASP A 325 -13.70 4.59 -1.56
CA ASP A 325 -13.58 5.45 -2.73
C ASP A 325 -12.43 5.00 -3.63
N ALA A 326 -12.61 5.18 -4.93
CA ALA A 326 -11.57 5.06 -5.92
C ALA A 326 -11.54 6.31 -6.82
N PHE A 327 -10.34 6.77 -7.16
CA PHE A 327 -10.13 7.96 -7.98
C PHE A 327 -9.09 7.69 -9.07
N GLY A 328 -9.10 8.48 -10.15
CA GLY A 328 -8.10 8.42 -11.21
C GLY A 328 -8.39 7.38 -12.30
N HIS A 329 -9.65 6.97 -12.49
CA HIS A 329 -9.98 5.86 -13.39
C HIS A 329 -10.34 6.31 -14.81
N ARG A 330 -9.34 6.34 -15.71
CA ARG A 330 -9.43 5.85 -17.11
C ARG A 330 -8.07 6.01 -17.80
N ASP A 331 -7.45 4.88 -18.18
CA ASP A 331 -6.66 4.89 -19.40
C ASP A 331 -7.66 5.24 -20.50
N SER A 332 -7.56 6.44 -21.09
CA SER A 332 -8.38 6.73 -22.27
C SER A 332 -7.89 5.82 -23.39
N ASP A 333 -8.80 5.23 -24.16
CA ASP A 333 -8.48 4.47 -25.38
C ASP A 333 -7.83 5.36 -26.46
N ILE A 334 -7.59 6.64 -26.17
CA ILE A 334 -7.15 7.68 -27.09
C ILE A 334 -5.87 8.33 -26.56
N GLY A 335 -4.82 7.57 -26.23
CA GLY A 335 -3.41 8.03 -26.12
C GLY A 335 -3.09 9.24 -25.22
N ALA A 336 -4.08 9.80 -24.54
CA ALA A 336 -4.03 11.01 -23.76
C ALA A 336 -4.41 10.58 -22.35
N LYS A 337 -3.40 10.51 -21.48
CA LYS A 337 -3.56 10.37 -20.03
C LYS A 337 -4.39 11.55 -19.55
N THR A 338 -5.71 11.43 -19.64
CA THR A 338 -6.61 12.47 -19.16
C THR A 338 -6.72 12.20 -17.68
N ARG A 339 -6.12 13.08 -16.87
CA ARG A 339 -6.02 12.94 -15.42
C ARG A 339 -7.39 13.14 -14.77
N TRP A 340 -8.19 12.08 -14.66
CA TRP A 340 -9.51 12.10 -14.01
C TRP A 340 -9.39 11.92 -12.48
N TYR A 341 -8.53 12.70 -11.83
CA TYR A 341 -8.40 12.68 -10.37
C TYR A 341 -9.58 13.33 -9.65
N PHE A 342 -10.43 14.04 -10.38
CA PHE A 342 -11.55 14.79 -9.83
C PHE A 342 -12.86 14.00 -9.82
N GLU A 343 -12.94 12.84 -10.50
CA GLU A 343 -14.15 12.03 -10.52
C GLU A 343 -14.02 10.87 -9.53
N VAL A 344 -14.84 10.93 -8.47
CA VAL A 344 -14.90 9.89 -7.43
C VAL A 344 -15.76 8.74 -7.94
N VAL A 345 -15.13 7.58 -8.15
CA VAL A 345 -15.83 6.32 -8.41
C VAL A 345 -15.87 5.54 -7.11
N TYR A 346 -17.04 5.45 -6.48
CA TYR A 346 -17.19 4.67 -5.26
C TYR A 346 -17.27 3.18 -5.61
N TYR A 347 -16.41 2.38 -4.97
CA TYR A 347 -16.54 0.93 -5.01
C TYR A 347 -17.63 0.46 -4.05
N LYS A 348 -17.80 1.17 -2.92
CA LYS A 348 -18.79 0.81 -1.91
C LYS A 348 -19.23 2.03 -1.08
N PRO A 349 -20.55 2.25 -0.89
CA PRO A 349 -21.05 3.27 0.02
C PRO A 349 -20.80 2.91 1.48
N VAL A 350 -20.82 3.90 2.38
CA VAL A 350 -20.88 3.63 3.83
C VAL A 350 -22.23 3.01 4.14
N THR A 351 -22.26 1.97 4.97
CA THR A 351 -23.51 1.40 5.47
C THR A 351 -23.69 1.83 6.91
N VAL A 352 -24.78 2.53 7.20
CA VAL A 352 -25.02 3.21 8.49
C VAL A 352 -26.30 2.73 9.14
N TRP A 353 -26.34 2.78 10.46
CA TRP A 353 -27.54 2.55 11.25
C TRP A 353 -27.88 3.82 12.04
N PHE A 354 -29.16 4.14 12.08
CA PHE A 354 -29.75 5.20 12.88
C PHE A 354 -31.09 4.72 13.43
N TYR A 355 -31.54 5.34 14.52
CA TYR A 355 -32.82 4.98 15.12
C TYR A 355 -33.98 5.59 14.34
N LEU A 356 -34.98 4.75 14.03
CA LEU A 356 -36.26 5.22 13.51
C LEU A 356 -37.39 4.50 14.24
N PRO A 357 -38.09 5.17 15.18
CA PRO A 357 -39.04 4.52 16.08
C PRO A 357 -40.21 3.90 15.31
N ARG A 358 -40.69 2.74 15.76
CA ARG A 358 -41.97 2.19 15.29
C ARG A 358 -43.14 2.98 15.89
N SER A 359 -44.31 2.86 15.27
CA SER A 359 -45.54 3.43 15.82
C SER A 359 -45.77 2.88 17.23
N GLY A 360 -45.79 3.77 18.23
CA GLY A 360 -45.96 3.41 19.64
C GLY A 360 -44.66 3.14 20.42
N GLU A 361 -43.49 3.17 19.76
CA GLU A 361 -42.21 3.18 20.47
C GLU A 361 -41.88 4.61 20.94
N PRO A 362 -41.21 4.75 22.10
CA PRO A 362 -40.74 6.06 22.57
C PRO A 362 -39.77 6.65 21.55
N ASP A 363 -40.00 7.92 21.21
CA ASP A 363 -39.02 8.71 20.49
C ASP A 363 -37.95 9.14 21.49
N TYR A 364 -36.74 8.61 21.35
CA TYR A 364 -35.62 8.97 22.22
C TYR A 364 -35.03 10.36 21.91
N GLY A 365 -35.66 11.09 21.00
CA GLY A 365 -35.29 12.45 20.65
C GLY A 365 -34.19 12.49 19.61
N THR A 366 -34.32 13.44 18.70
CA THR A 366 -33.24 13.96 17.85
C THR A 366 -32.52 15.10 18.57
N GLU A 367 -32.40 15.06 19.91
CA GLU A 367 -31.54 16.03 20.60
C GLU A 367 -30.19 15.92 19.92
N ALA A 368 -29.82 17.01 19.25
CA ALA A 368 -28.66 17.05 18.39
C ALA A 368 -27.49 16.61 19.25
N VAL A 369 -27.05 15.37 19.06
CA VAL A 369 -25.74 14.96 19.51
C VAL A 369 -24.84 15.94 18.79
N GLU A 370 -24.34 16.94 19.53
CA GLU A 370 -23.39 17.89 18.95
C GLU A 370 -22.35 17.04 18.25
N PRO A 371 -22.10 17.27 16.94
CA PRO A 371 -21.19 16.43 16.19
C PRO A 371 -19.89 16.41 16.97
N ARG A 372 -19.59 15.27 17.60
CA ARG A 372 -18.33 15.11 18.31
C ARG A 372 -17.28 15.34 17.24
N VAL A 373 -16.53 16.42 17.39
CA VAL A 373 -15.23 16.55 16.74
C VAL A 373 -14.39 15.45 17.38
N VAL A 374 -14.52 14.23 16.86
CA VAL A 374 -13.57 13.17 17.15
C VAL A 374 -12.27 13.71 16.58
N PRO A 375 -11.24 13.98 17.41
CA PRO A 375 -9.98 14.46 16.89
C PRO A 375 -9.52 13.45 15.81
N PRO A 376 -9.03 13.92 14.66
CA PRO A 376 -8.53 13.03 13.60
C PRO A 376 -7.59 12.02 14.23
N ARG A 377 -7.94 10.74 14.20
CA ARG A 377 -7.06 9.69 14.70
C ARG A 377 -5.97 9.52 13.65
N VAL A 378 -4.81 10.07 13.99
CA VAL A 378 -3.57 10.15 13.20
C VAL A 378 -3.70 11.06 11.98
N GLU A 379 -3.34 12.33 12.17
CA GLU A 379 -2.78 13.13 11.09
C GLU A 379 -1.48 12.44 10.65
N THR A 380 -1.53 11.64 9.58
CA THR A 380 -0.36 11.39 8.76
C THR A 380 -0.11 12.64 7.92
N SER A 381 0.22 13.75 8.60
CA SER A 381 0.78 14.89 7.90
C SER A 381 2.04 14.42 7.15
N PRO A 382 2.26 14.84 5.90
CA PRO A 382 3.52 14.63 5.19
C PRO A 382 4.73 15.10 6.01
N GLU A 383 4.56 16.09 6.88
CA GLU A 383 5.60 16.56 7.80
C GLU A 383 5.91 15.52 8.88
N ILE A 384 4.93 14.78 9.41
CA ILE A 384 5.14 13.71 10.41
C ILE A 384 5.75 12.46 9.77
N ALA A 385 5.35 12.12 8.54
CA ALA A 385 5.98 11.06 7.75
C ALA A 385 7.44 11.42 7.39
N GLY A 386 7.65 12.66 6.96
CA GLY A 386 8.97 13.24 6.71
C GLY A 386 9.83 13.28 7.97
N GLU A 387 9.30 13.68 9.12
CA GLU A 387 10.01 13.71 10.40
C GLU A 387 10.30 12.30 10.96
N ARG A 388 9.45 11.29 10.73
CA ARG A 388 9.75 9.89 11.09
C ARG A 388 10.88 9.32 10.24
N LEU A 389 10.87 9.62 8.95
CA LEU A 389 12.00 9.33 8.07
C LEU A 389 13.24 10.10 8.57
N LEU A 390 13.16 11.42 8.75
CA LEU A 390 14.29 12.30 9.12
C LEU A 390 14.86 12.03 10.52
N LYS A 391 14.06 11.65 11.53
CA LYS A 391 14.57 11.23 12.86
C LYS A 391 15.32 9.91 12.83
N GLY A 392 15.14 9.08 11.80
CA GLY A 392 15.95 7.89 11.53
C GLY A 392 17.16 8.18 10.62
N LEU A 393 17.32 9.41 10.13
CA LEU A 393 18.30 9.82 9.13
C LEU A 393 19.32 10.81 9.74
N ASP A 394 20.25 10.30 10.53
CA ASP A 394 21.57 10.94 10.64
C ASP A 394 22.44 10.40 9.49
N GLU A 395 23.29 11.25 8.88
CA GLU A 395 24.02 10.96 7.62
C GLU A 395 24.97 9.76 7.74
N THR A 396 25.38 9.41 8.97
CA THR A 396 26.18 8.21 9.26
C THR A 396 25.35 6.93 9.49
N THR A 397 24.06 7.06 9.81
CA THR A 397 23.18 5.94 10.18
C THR A 397 22.39 5.39 8.99
N LEU A 398 22.35 6.10 7.87
CA LEU A 398 21.61 5.69 6.66
C LEU A 398 22.08 4.32 6.11
N PRO A 399 23.40 4.03 6.02
CA PRO A 399 23.86 2.70 5.73
C PRO A 399 23.58 1.75 6.90
N GLU A 400 23.87 2.08 8.15
CA GLU A 400 23.73 1.13 9.27
C GLU A 400 22.29 0.76 9.63
N LEU A 401 21.31 1.61 9.33
CA LEU A 401 19.89 1.37 9.57
C LEU A 401 19.25 0.63 8.40
N VAL A 402 19.58 1.02 7.16
CA VAL A 402 19.00 0.45 5.94
C VAL A 402 19.73 -0.82 5.51
N THR A 403 21.01 -0.97 5.81
CA THR A 403 21.82 -2.17 5.45
C THR A 403 21.28 -3.43 6.10
N PRO A 404 20.89 -3.50 7.39
CA PRO A 404 20.24 -4.69 7.94
C PRO A 404 18.92 -5.03 7.23
N TYR A 405 18.13 -4.05 6.80
CA TYR A 405 16.88 -4.28 6.05
C TYR A 405 17.12 -4.63 4.59
N LEU A 406 18.11 -4.02 3.93
CA LEU A 406 18.54 -4.37 2.58
C LEU A 406 19.26 -5.70 2.56
N ASP A 407 19.97 -6.06 3.62
CA ASP A 407 20.60 -7.36 3.83
C ASP A 407 19.52 -8.40 4.14
N ALA A 408 18.55 -8.12 5.00
CA ALA A 408 17.41 -9.02 5.22
C ALA A 408 16.55 -9.19 3.97
N LEU A 409 16.29 -8.10 3.23
CA LEU A 409 15.62 -8.13 1.94
C LEU A 409 16.47 -8.87 0.91
N ALA A 410 17.78 -8.66 0.87
CA ALA A 410 18.69 -9.37 0.00
C ALA A 410 18.80 -10.85 0.36
N GLU A 411 18.75 -11.23 1.63
CA GLU A 411 18.71 -12.62 2.11
C GLU A 411 17.37 -13.28 1.78
N GLN A 412 16.25 -12.56 1.90
CA GLN A 412 14.93 -13.06 1.50
C GLN A 412 14.79 -13.17 -0.02
N LEU A 413 15.40 -12.25 -0.78
CA LEU A 413 15.45 -12.28 -2.24
C LEU A 413 16.57 -13.18 -2.78
N ARG A 414 17.58 -13.55 -2.00
CA ARG A 414 18.71 -14.41 -2.42
C ARG A 414 18.26 -15.74 -3.00
N PRO A 415 17.38 -16.53 -2.35
CA PRO A 415 16.91 -17.78 -2.94
C PRO A 415 16.11 -17.56 -4.23
N LEU A 416 15.40 -16.42 -4.38
CA LEU A 416 14.71 -16.05 -5.61
C LEU A 416 15.69 -15.69 -6.73
N ILE A 417 16.72 -14.90 -6.43
CA ILE A 417 17.74 -14.47 -7.41
C ILE A 417 18.64 -15.64 -7.81
N GLU A 418 19.03 -16.51 -6.88
CA GLU A 418 19.80 -17.72 -7.17
C GLU A 418 18.99 -18.73 -8.00
N GLY A 419 17.69 -18.86 -7.71
CA GLY A 419 16.76 -19.63 -8.53
C GLY A 419 16.73 -19.11 -9.98
N LEU A 420 16.59 -17.79 -10.17
CA LEU A 420 16.62 -17.16 -11.50
C LEU A 420 17.98 -17.34 -12.21
N ARG A 421 19.09 -17.25 -11.48
CA ARG A 421 20.43 -17.47 -12.05
C ARG A 421 20.65 -18.90 -12.53
N TRP A 422 20.18 -19.88 -11.76
CA TRP A 422 20.26 -21.29 -12.15
C TRP A 422 19.43 -21.56 -13.41
N GLN A 423 18.24 -20.98 -13.51
CA GLN A 423 17.36 -21.08 -14.69
C GLN A 423 17.97 -20.41 -15.92
N ILE A 424 18.56 -19.22 -15.78
CA ILE A 424 19.27 -18.56 -16.89
C ILE A 424 20.43 -19.42 -17.40
N ALA A 425 21.16 -20.10 -16.51
CA ALA A 425 22.24 -21.01 -16.91
C ALA A 425 21.70 -22.23 -17.68
N GLU A 426 20.61 -22.84 -17.21
CA GLU A 426 19.93 -23.94 -17.89
C GLU A 426 19.47 -23.54 -19.32
N PHE A 427 18.89 -22.34 -19.47
CA PHE A 427 18.51 -21.83 -20.80
C PHE A 427 19.70 -21.52 -21.71
N ALA A 428 20.83 -21.09 -21.14
CA ALA A 428 22.04 -20.88 -21.92
C ALA A 428 22.55 -22.22 -22.50
N ASP A 429 22.50 -23.29 -21.71
CA ASP A 429 22.89 -24.63 -22.13
C ASP A 429 21.93 -25.22 -23.18
N GLU A 430 20.61 -25.10 -22.98
CA GLU A 430 19.62 -25.52 -23.98
C GLU A 430 19.78 -24.77 -25.30
N ARG A 431 20.09 -23.47 -25.25
CA ARG A 431 20.32 -22.66 -26.45
C ARG A 431 21.56 -23.10 -27.21
N ILE A 432 22.63 -23.48 -26.50
CA ILE A 432 23.85 -24.04 -27.11
C ILE A 432 23.53 -25.36 -27.82
N GLU A 433 22.73 -26.22 -27.18
CA GLU A 433 22.32 -27.51 -27.74
C GLU A 433 21.45 -27.34 -29.00
N ILE A 434 20.48 -26.42 -28.98
CA ILE A 434 19.66 -26.07 -30.14
C ILE A 434 20.52 -25.52 -31.29
N GLN A 435 21.48 -24.64 -30.99
CA GLN A 435 22.39 -24.11 -32.02
C GLN A 435 23.27 -25.20 -32.65
N LYS A 436 23.72 -26.17 -31.85
CA LYS A 436 24.45 -27.33 -32.34
C LYS A 436 23.59 -28.17 -33.30
N LEU A 437 22.34 -28.47 -32.93
CA LEU A 437 21.40 -29.22 -33.76
C LEU A 437 21.06 -28.49 -35.07
N ILE A 438 20.94 -27.15 -35.03
CA ILE A 438 20.75 -26.31 -36.22
C ILE A 438 21.99 -26.38 -37.13
N GLY A 439 23.19 -26.31 -36.56
CA GLY A 439 24.45 -26.42 -37.29
C GLY A 439 24.61 -27.79 -37.97
N GLU A 440 24.29 -28.88 -37.29
CA GLU A 440 24.30 -30.23 -37.83
C GLU A 440 23.27 -30.42 -38.95
N SER A 441 22.06 -29.89 -38.76
CA SER A 441 21.00 -29.92 -39.78
C SER A 441 21.39 -29.12 -41.03
N ARG A 442 22.07 -27.98 -40.86
CA ARG A 442 22.58 -27.17 -41.97
C ARG A 442 23.67 -27.91 -42.76
N LYS A 443 24.66 -28.50 -42.07
CA LYS A 443 25.70 -29.33 -42.71
C LYS A 443 25.09 -30.50 -43.48
N LYS A 444 24.07 -31.16 -42.93
CA LYS A 444 23.34 -32.26 -43.58
C LYS A 444 22.60 -31.80 -44.84
N ARG A 445 21.98 -30.62 -44.83
CA ARG A 445 21.32 -30.02 -46.01
C ARG A 445 22.32 -29.60 -47.08
N GLU A 446 23.46 -29.04 -46.70
CA GLU A 446 24.53 -28.66 -47.63
C GLU A 446 25.15 -29.90 -48.29
N ALA A 447 25.39 -30.98 -47.53
CA ALA A 447 25.86 -32.27 -48.06
C ALA A 447 24.87 -32.90 -49.05
N LEU A 448 23.57 -32.80 -48.80
CA LEU A 448 22.54 -33.28 -49.73
C LEU A 448 22.44 -32.45 -51.02
N ARG A 449 22.77 -31.16 -50.97
CA ARG A 449 22.83 -30.28 -52.15
C ARG A 449 24.08 -30.48 -52.99
N SER A 450 25.15 -31.02 -52.44
CA SER A 450 26.38 -31.33 -53.18
C SER A 450 26.37 -32.69 -53.90
N ILE A 451 25.29 -33.47 -53.77
CA ILE A 451 25.14 -34.81 -54.36
C ILE A 451 24.14 -34.81 -55.55
N GLY A 452 23.37 -33.74 -55.73
CA GLY A 452 22.53 -33.51 -56.91
C GLY A 452 23.13 -32.43 -57.79
#